data_AF-A0A7V9GDE4-F1
#
_entry.id   AF-A0A7V9GDE4-F1
#
_cell.length_a   1.000
_cell.length_b   1.000
_cell.length_c   1.000
_cell.angle_alpha   90.00
_cell.angle_beta   90.00
_cell.angle_gamma   90.00
#
_symmetry.space_group_name_H-M   'P 1'
#
loop_
_entity.id
_entity.type
_entity.pdbx_description
1 polymer ?
#
loop_
_entity_poly.entity_id
_entity_poly.type
_entity_poly.pdbx_seq_one_letter_code
_entity_poly.pdbx_strand_id
1 'polypeptide(L)'
;AMHYAMGATSGLIYGISSEVAPITTVGTGLPFGAAVWLVADDVAVPALGLSKSPTEFPLSTHAYALSSHLVYGLTTDLVRRLLRGLL
;
A
#
# COMPACT_ATOMS: atom_id res chain seq x y z
N ALA A 1 14.58 -7.49 -4.67
CA ALA A 1 14.06 -8.39 -3.62
C ALA A 1 13.18 -7.65 -2.61
N MET A 2 13.70 -6.63 -1.91
CA MET A 2 12.97 -5.94 -0.83
C MET A 2 11.62 -5.35 -1.24
N HIS A 3 11.54 -4.71 -2.42
CA HIS A 3 10.29 -4.14 -2.93
C HIS A 3 9.18 -5.19 -3.12
N TYR A 4 9.51 -6.34 -3.70
CA TYR A 4 8.55 -7.44 -3.85
C TYR A 4 8.18 -8.09 -2.52
N ALA A 5 9.14 -8.27 -1.61
CA ALA A 5 8.87 -8.82 -0.28
C ALA A 5 7.92 -7.92 0.52
N MET A 6 8.17 -6.61 0.50
CA MET A 6 7.27 -5.62 1.09
C MET A 6 5.89 -5.68 0.44
N GLY A 7 5.80 -5.62 -0.89
CA GLY A 7 4.52 -5.66 -1.60
C GLY A 7 3.72 -6.94 -1.35
N ALA A 8 4.36 -8.10 -1.29
CA ALA A 8 3.71 -9.37 -0.97
C ALA A 8 3.23 -9.41 0.48
N THR A 9 4.05 -8.94 1.42
CA THR A 9 3.69 -8.88 2.86
C THR A 9 2.52 -7.93 3.09
N SER A 10 2.54 -6.75 2.48
CA SER A 10 1.42 -5.80 2.51
C SER A 10 0.14 -6.40 1.94
N GLY A 11 0.21 -7.08 0.80
CA GLY A 11 -0.94 -7.78 0.21
C GLY A 11 -1.50 -8.89 1.10
N LEU A 12 -0.63 -9.67 1.77
CA LEU A 12 -1.01 -10.67 2.76
C LEU A 12 -1.77 -10.02 3.94
N ILE A 13 -1.23 -8.93 4.49
CA ILE A 13 -1.85 -8.18 5.60
C ILE A 13 -3.25 -7.70 5.17
N TYR A 14 -3.38 -7.11 3.99
CA TYR A 14 -4.67 -6.65 3.48
C TYR A 14 -5.66 -7.80 3.28
N GLY A 15 -5.21 -8.90 2.69
CA GLY A 15 -6.02 -10.11 2.49
C GLY A 15 -6.57 -10.65 3.81
N ILE A 16 -5.71 -10.87 4.82
CA ILE A 16 -6.14 -11.32 6.15
C ILE A 16 -7.10 -10.31 6.79
N SER A 17 -6.76 -9.02 6.74
CA SER A 17 -7.57 -7.94 7.34
C SER A 17 -8.98 -7.86 6.73
N SER A 18 -9.11 -8.15 5.44
CA SER A 18 -10.39 -8.14 4.73
C SER A 18 -11.34 -9.26 5.13
N GLU A 19 -10.79 -10.40 5.57
CA GLU A 19 -11.57 -11.56 6.02
C GLU A 19 -12.05 -11.38 7.47
N VAL A 20 -11.23 -10.75 8.32
CA VAL A 20 -11.58 -10.52 9.73
C VAL A 20 -12.40 -9.25 9.96
N ALA A 21 -12.23 -8.24 9.12
CA ALA A 21 -12.88 -6.94 9.25
C ALA A 21 -13.29 -6.41 7.87
N PRO A 22 -14.51 -6.73 7.38
CA PRO A 22 -14.96 -6.35 6.04
C PRO A 22 -14.90 -4.84 5.74
N ILE A 23 -14.95 -4.01 6.78
CA ILE A 23 -14.79 -2.55 6.69
C ILE A 23 -13.46 -2.14 6.03
N THR A 24 -12.42 -2.97 6.13
CA THR A 24 -11.12 -2.70 5.50
C THR A 24 -11.17 -2.69 3.98
N THR A 25 -12.25 -3.23 3.37
CA THR A 25 -12.47 -3.22 1.92
C THR A 25 -13.21 -1.97 1.41
N VAL A 26 -13.66 -1.09 2.31
CA VAL A 26 -14.31 0.17 1.93
C VAL A 26 -13.33 1.05 1.15
N GLY A 27 -13.81 1.67 0.08
CA GLY A 27 -12.97 2.45 -0.82
C GLY A 27 -12.09 1.60 -1.74
N THR A 28 -12.37 0.31 -1.88
CA THR A 28 -11.75 -0.60 -2.86
C THR A 28 -10.22 -0.58 -2.76
N GLY A 29 -9.69 -0.71 -1.55
CA GLY A 29 -8.25 -0.74 -1.29
C GLY A 29 -7.52 0.60 -1.40
N LEU A 30 -8.19 1.71 -1.77
CA LEU A 30 -7.56 3.03 -1.84
C LEU A 30 -7.03 3.51 -0.48
N PRO A 31 -7.79 3.43 0.64
CA PRO A 31 -7.26 3.81 1.95
C PRO A 31 -6.05 2.96 2.37
N PHE A 32 -6.06 1.67 2.01
CA PHE A 32 -4.94 0.77 2.27
C PHE A 32 -3.70 1.18 1.47
N GLY A 33 -3.83 1.47 0.17
CA GLY A 33 -2.73 1.99 -0.64
C GLY A 33 -2.13 3.27 -0.06
N ALA A 34 -2.97 4.24 0.31
CA ALA A 34 -2.52 5.47 0.96
C ALA A 34 -1.78 5.21 2.29
N ALA A 35 -2.25 4.25 3.09
CA ALA A 35 -1.57 3.86 4.32
C ALA A 35 -0.20 3.22 4.04
N VAL A 36 -0.07 2.39 3.00
CA VAL A 36 1.22 1.81 2.59
C VAL A 36 2.20 2.90 2.17
N TRP A 37 1.76 3.87 1.36
CA TRP A 37 2.59 5.04 1.00
C TRP A 37 3.10 5.77 2.25
N LEU A 38 2.20 6.16 3.15
CA LEU A 38 2.57 6.91 4.35
C LEU A 38 3.55 6.12 5.23
N VAL A 39 3.29 4.83 5.45
CA VAL A 39 4.12 4.00 6.33
C VAL A 39 5.47 3.69 5.69
N ALA A 40 5.51 3.44 4.38
CA ALA A 40 6.75 3.05 3.71
C ALA A 40 7.60 4.25 3.33
N ASP A 41 7.04 5.14 2.51
CA ASP A 41 7.75 6.25 1.87
C ASP A 41 8.06 7.36 2.88
N ASP A 42 7.12 7.64 3.79
CA ASP A 42 7.24 8.76 4.73
C ASP A 42 7.77 8.37 6.12
N VAL A 43 7.79 7.08 6.47
CA VAL A 43 8.22 6.62 7.80
C VAL A 43 9.32 5.58 7.74
N ALA A 44 9.03 4.37 7.27
CA ALA A 44 9.92 3.22 7.42
C ALA A 44 11.21 3.36 6.61
N VAL A 45 11.13 3.70 5.33
CA VAL A 45 12.32 3.82 4.46
C VAL A 45 13.23 4.98 4.92
N PRO A 46 12.71 6.18 5.24
CA PRO A 46 13.52 7.25 5.82
C PRO A 46 14.10 6.90 7.20
N ALA A 47 13.31 6.30 8.10
CA ALA A 47 13.77 5.95 9.46
C ALA A 47 14.91 4.91 9.45
N LEU A 48 14.97 4.07 8.41
CA LEU A 48 16.05 3.12 8.20
C LEU A 48 17.27 3.73 7.48
N GLY A 49 17.23 5.02 7.12
CA GLY A 49 18.30 5.70 6.40
C GLY A 49 18.44 5.24 4.94
N LEU A 50 17.39 4.63 4.38
CA LEU A 50 17.38 4.10 3.01
C LEU A 50 16.88 5.11 1.97
N SER A 51 16.35 6.25 2.43
CA SER A 51 15.98 7.41 1.61
C SER A 51 16.29 8.72 2.35
N LYS A 52 16.14 9.85 1.63
CA LYS A 52 16.14 11.19 2.24
C LYS A 52 14.90 11.36 3.13
N SER A 53 14.91 12.41 3.97
CA SER A 53 13.72 12.81 4.71
C SER A 53 12.56 13.13 3.75
N PRO A 54 11.30 12.80 4.10
CA PRO A 54 10.13 13.14 3.28
C PRO A 54 10.03 14.63 2.95
N THR A 55 10.52 15.49 3.84
CA THR A 55 10.52 16.95 3.68
C THR A 55 11.53 17.46 2.64
N GLU A 56 12.46 16.61 2.18
CA GLU A 56 13.47 16.96 1.17
C GLU A 56 13.00 16.69 -0.26
N PHE A 57 11.87 16.00 -0.43
CA PHE A 57 11.28 15.72 -1.73
C PHE A 57 10.26 16.79 -2.12
N PRO A 58 10.16 17.15 -3.42
CA PRO A 58 9.14 18.08 -3.88
C PRO A 58 7.73 17.45 -3.74
N LEU A 59 6.71 18.31 -3.60
CA LEU A 59 5.31 17.86 -3.48
C LEU A 59 4.85 16.99 -4.67
N SER A 60 5.43 17.19 -5.87
CA SER A 60 5.16 16.35 -7.03
C SER A 60 5.61 14.89 -6.85
N THR A 61 6.70 14.66 -6.12
CA THR A 61 7.17 13.29 -5.79
C THR A 61 6.18 12.62 -4.83
N HIS A 62 5.68 13.35 -3.83
CA HIS A 62 4.64 12.87 -2.92
C HIS A 62 3.34 12.53 -3.64
N ALA A 63 2.88 13.42 -4.52
CA ALA A 63 1.67 13.19 -5.31
C ALA A 63 1.82 11.98 -6.24
N TYR A 64 2.98 11.82 -6.88
CA TYR A 64 3.29 10.66 -7.69
C TYR A 64 3.30 9.37 -6.86
N ALA A 65 4.03 9.35 -5.75
CA ALA A 65 4.16 8.18 -4.87
C ALA A 65 2.79 7.76 -4.30
N LEU A 66 2.00 8.73 -3.82
CA LEU A 66 0.63 8.48 -3.37
C LEU A 66 -0.22 7.90 -4.51
N SER A 67 -0.19 8.48 -5.70
CA SER A 67 -0.96 7.99 -6.86
C SER A 67 -0.58 6.55 -7.22
N SER A 68 0.72 6.23 -7.25
CA SER A 68 1.21 4.87 -7.48
C SER A 68 0.71 3.89 -6.43
N HIS A 69 0.68 4.30 -5.16
CA HIS A 69 0.21 3.46 -4.07
C HIS A 69 -1.32 3.31 -4.04
N LEU A 70 -2.07 4.33 -4.46
CA LEU A 70 -3.51 4.20 -4.68
C LEU A 70 -3.80 3.16 -5.77
N VAL A 71 -3.05 3.17 -6.87
CA VAL A 71 -3.15 2.13 -7.91
C VAL A 71 -2.80 0.76 -7.33
N TYR A 72 -1.72 0.64 -6.56
CA TYR A 72 -1.37 -0.61 -5.88
C TYR A 72 -2.49 -1.13 -4.96
N GLY A 73 -3.08 -0.26 -4.13
CA GLY A 73 -4.18 -0.62 -3.23
C GLY A 73 -5.43 -1.07 -3.98
N LEU A 74 -5.80 -0.32 -5.03
CA LEU A 74 -6.90 -0.69 -5.93
C LEU A 74 -6.67 -2.05 -6.57
N THR A 75 -5.49 -2.27 -7.16
CA THR A 75 -5.14 -3.55 -7.77
C THR A 75 -5.17 -4.69 -6.75
N THR A 76 -4.67 -4.45 -5.53
CA THR A 76 -4.68 -5.45 -4.45
C THR A 76 -6.10 -5.88 -4.12
N ASP A 77 -7.05 -4.95 -3.94
CA ASP A 77 -8.43 -5.31 -3.62
C ASP A 77 -9.16 -5.98 -4.79
N LEU A 78 -8.92 -5.53 -6.03
CA LEU A 78 -9.50 -6.16 -7.21
C LEU A 78 -9.03 -7.61 -7.39
N VAL A 79 -7.72 -7.86 -7.25
CA VAL A 79 -7.16 -9.21 -7.32
C VAL A 79 -7.72 -10.08 -6.19
N ARG A 80 -7.79 -9.55 -4.96
CA ARG A 80 -8.40 -10.27 -3.84
C ARG A 80 -9.85 -10.66 -4.12
N ARG A 81 -10.68 -9.72 -4.63
CA ARG A 81 -12.08 -9.99 -4.99
C ARG A 81 -12.19 -11.07 -6.07
N LEU A 82 -11.33 -10.99 -7.09
CA LEU A 82 -11.27 -11.99 -8.15
C LEU A 82 -10.95 -13.37 -7.58
N LEU A 83 -9.90 -13.48 -6.76
CA LEU A 83 -9.52 -14.74 -6.12
C LEU A 83 -10.63 -15.29 -5.23
N ARG A 84 -11.31 -14.43 -4.45
CA ARG A 84 -12.42 -14.85 -3.60
C ARG A 84 -13.68 -15.25 -4.39
N GLY A 85 -13.83 -14.78 -5.62
CA GLY A 85 -14.90 -15.22 -6.52
C GLY A 85 -14.59 -16.54 -7.24
N LEU A 86 -13.32 -16.98 -7.26
CA LEU A 86 -12.87 -18.23 -7.88
C LEU A 86 -12.81 -19.40 -6.89
N LEU A 87 -12.70 -19.11 -5.60
CA LEU A 87 -12.66 -20.07 -4.49
C LEU A 87 -14.04 -20.24 -3.86
#